data_AF-A0A554KDD6-F1
#
_entry.id   AF-A0A554KDD6-F1
#
_cell.length_a   1.000
_cell.length_b   1.000
_cell.length_c   1.000
_cell.angle_alpha   90.00
_cell.angle_beta   90.00
_cell.angle_gamma   90.00
#
_symmetry.space_group_name_H-M   'P 1'
#
loop_
_entity.id
_entity.type
_entity.pdbx_description
1 polymer ?
#
loop_
_entity_poly.entity_id
_entity_poly.type
_entity_poly.pdbx_seq_one_letter_code
_entity_poly.pdbx_strand_id
1 'polypeptide(L)'
;MIITRQKNTKNKGTIEFFVYPEKGKYIGVCLTFDIVEEGKDPQQLMGSLLEAARLHLKVVRDKNLSGNLLNRYAPVEYWKKYFAYLQHTAKEHIMREKWQAVYNKLLYTKSKGFDNKDDECLVG
;
A
#
# COMPACT_ATOMS: atom_id res chain seq x y z
N MET A 1 -16.20 3.55 12.75
CA MET A 1 -15.83 3.63 11.32
C MET A 1 -16.74 2.69 10.56
N ILE A 2 -17.60 3.22 9.69
CA ILE A 2 -18.43 2.40 8.80
C ILE A 2 -17.63 2.21 7.52
N ILE A 3 -17.28 0.97 7.19
CA ILE A 3 -16.57 0.66 5.94
C ILE A 3 -17.60 0.20 4.92
N THR A 4 -17.87 1.05 3.92
CA THR A 4 -18.79 0.71 2.83
C THR A 4 -17.99 0.11 1.68
N ARG A 5 -18.35 -1.09 1.23
CA ARG A 5 -17.72 -1.77 0.08
C ARG A 5 -18.74 -2.16 -0.96
N GLN A 6 -18.32 -2.16 -2.22
CA GLN A 6 -19.09 -2.80 -3.27
C GLN A 6 -19.15 -4.31 -2.98
N LYS A 7 -20.35 -4.89 -3.09
CA LYS A 7 -20.56 -6.31 -2.82
C LYS A 7 -19.98 -7.14 -3.95
N ASN A 8 -19.10 -8.09 -3.61
CA ASN A 8 -18.54 -9.03 -4.56
C ASN A 8 -19.59 -10.04 -5.02
N THR A 9 -19.52 -10.37 -6.31
CA THR A 9 -20.35 -11.37 -6.99
C THR A 9 -19.44 -12.40 -7.66
N LYS A 10 -20.02 -13.49 -8.16
CA LYS A 10 -19.27 -14.54 -8.88
C LYS A 10 -18.63 -14.05 -10.19
N ASN A 11 -19.08 -12.91 -10.71
CA ASN A 11 -18.67 -12.35 -12.01
C ASN A 11 -17.83 -11.07 -11.88
N LYS A 12 -17.90 -10.38 -10.75
CA LYS A 12 -17.23 -9.09 -10.53
C LYS A 12 -16.99 -8.86 -9.05
N GLY A 13 -15.82 -8.34 -8.73
CA GLY A 13 -15.45 -7.95 -7.37
C GLY A 13 -14.00 -7.48 -7.27
N THR A 14 -13.63 -7.08 -6.06
CA THR A 14 -12.25 -6.74 -5.70
C THR A 14 -11.80 -7.66 -4.57
N ILE A 15 -10.55 -8.09 -4.63
CA ILE A 15 -9.89 -8.82 -3.55
C ILE A 15 -8.76 -7.94 -3.02
N GLU A 16 -8.83 -7.61 -1.73
CA GLU A 16 -7.88 -6.75 -1.04
C GLU A 16 -6.94 -7.60 -0.17
N PHE A 17 -5.65 -7.29 -0.26
CA PHE A 17 -4.61 -7.96 0.51
C PHE A 17 -3.84 -6.94 1.34
N PHE A 18 -3.40 -7.35 2.52
CA PHE A 18 -2.56 -6.53 3.38
C PHE A 18 -1.51 -7.39 4.07
N VAL A 19 -0.24 -7.03 3.89
CA VAL A 19 0.91 -7.69 4.54
C VAL A 19 1.65 -6.67 5.37
N TYR A 20 1.95 -7.00 6.63
CA TYR A 20 2.66 -6.12 7.56
C TYR A 20 3.54 -6.92 8.51
N PRO A 21 4.68 -6.35 8.98
CA PRO A 21 5.51 -7.00 9.98
C PRO A 21 4.85 -6.93 11.37
N GLU A 22 4.92 -8.02 12.14
CA GLU A 22 4.48 -8.09 13.53
C GLU A 22 5.32 -9.13 14.29
N LYS A 23 5.91 -8.74 15.42
CA LYS A 23 6.66 -9.63 16.34
C LYS A 23 7.73 -10.52 15.65
N GLY A 24 8.51 -9.95 14.73
CA GLY A 24 9.60 -10.67 14.07
C GLY A 24 9.17 -11.63 12.94
N LYS A 25 7.90 -11.57 12.53
CA LYS A 25 7.37 -12.25 11.34
C LYS A 25 6.51 -11.28 10.54
N TYR A 26 6.02 -11.72 9.38
CA TYR A 26 5.02 -11.02 8.59
C TYR A 26 3.66 -11.69 8.79
N ILE A 27 2.64 -10.86 8.91
CA ILE A 27 1.24 -11.25 8.92
C ILE A 27 0.65 -10.77 7.62
N GLY A 28 -0.02 -11.68 6.90
CA GLY A 28 -0.66 -11.38 5.66
C GLY A 28 -2.13 -11.75 5.72
N VAL A 29 -2.97 -10.88 5.18
CA VAL A 29 -4.42 -10.95 5.32
C VAL A 29 -5.06 -10.72 3.97
N CYS A 30 -5.85 -11.69 3.50
CA CYS A 30 -6.85 -11.48 2.46
C CYS A 30 -8.08 -10.86 3.13
N LEU A 31 -8.14 -9.54 3.12
CA LEU A 31 -9.13 -8.75 3.83
C LEU A 31 -10.57 -9.07 3.38
N THR A 32 -10.74 -9.49 2.13
CA THR A 32 -12.03 -9.82 1.51
C THR A 32 -12.63 -11.16 1.94
N PHE A 33 -11.77 -12.16 2.19
CA PHE A 33 -12.18 -13.55 2.42
C PHE A 33 -11.86 -14.05 3.84
N ASP A 34 -11.31 -13.19 4.69
CA ASP A 34 -10.91 -13.51 6.05
C ASP A 34 -9.94 -14.71 6.07
N ILE A 35 -8.89 -14.60 5.25
CA ILE A 35 -7.78 -15.55 5.22
C ILE A 35 -6.57 -14.84 5.83
N VAL A 36 -5.97 -15.45 6.84
CA VAL A 36 -4.80 -14.93 7.55
C VAL A 36 -3.70 -15.97 7.50
N GLU A 37 -2.51 -15.53 7.12
CA GLU A 37 -1.32 -16.35 7.08
C GLU A 37 -0.15 -15.62 7.73
N GLU A 38 0.86 -16.38 8.16
CA GLU A 38 2.10 -15.86 8.71
C GLU A 38 3.32 -16.43 8.00
N GLY A 39 4.36 -15.62 7.88
CA GLY A 39 5.58 -16.01 7.18
C GLY A 39 6.78 -15.21 7.61
N LYS A 40 7.99 -15.70 7.28
CA LYS A 40 9.25 -14.98 7.51
C LYS A 40 9.66 -14.11 6.33
N ASP A 41 9.17 -14.44 5.14
CA ASP A 41 9.42 -13.70 3.91
C ASP A 41 8.10 -13.12 3.38
N PRO A 42 8.01 -11.79 3.17
CA PRO A 42 6.78 -11.14 2.77
C PRO A 42 6.37 -11.45 1.33
N GLN A 43 7.31 -11.77 0.44
CA GLN A 43 7.02 -12.09 -0.96
C GLN A 43 6.40 -13.49 -1.09
N GLN A 44 7.00 -14.48 -0.42
CA GLN A 44 6.47 -15.84 -0.34
C GLN A 44 5.10 -15.85 0.34
N LEU A 45 4.93 -15.08 1.42
CA LEU A 45 3.66 -14.93 2.11
C LEU A 45 2.57 -14.34 1.20
N MET A 46 2.90 -13.30 0.42
CA MET A 46 1.96 -12.75 -0.56
C MET A 46 1.58 -13.77 -1.64
N GLY A 47 2.55 -14.54 -2.15
CA GLY A 47 2.28 -15.62 -3.10
C GLY A 47 1.33 -16.67 -2.55
N SER A 48 1.55 -17.11 -1.31
CA SER A 48 0.69 -18.06 -0.60
C SER A 48 -0.74 -17.53 -0.44
N LEU A 49 -0.89 -16.26 -0.01
CA LEU A 49 -2.20 -15.62 0.12
C LEU A 49 -2.96 -15.48 -1.20
N LEU A 50 -2.26 -15.14 -2.29
CA LEU A 50 -2.85 -15.06 -3.62
C LEU A 50 -3.38 -16.42 -4.06
N GLU A 51 -2.62 -17.49 -3.83
CA GLU A 51 -3.06 -18.85 -4.14
C GLU A 51 -4.26 -19.28 -3.30
N ALA A 52 -4.24 -19.02 -1.99
CA ALA A 52 -5.36 -19.30 -1.10
C ALA A 52 -6.64 -18.55 -1.54
N ALA A 53 -6.54 -17.26 -1.84
CA ALA A 53 -7.66 -16.45 -2.31
C ALA A 53 -8.18 -16.93 -3.68
N ARG A 54 -7.28 -17.30 -4.61
CA ARG A 54 -7.63 -17.83 -5.93
C ARG A 54 -8.37 -19.15 -5.82
N LEU A 55 -7.89 -20.07 -4.99
CA LEU A 55 -8.53 -21.36 -4.75
C LEU A 55 -9.90 -21.19 -4.09
N HIS A 56 -10.02 -20.30 -3.10
CA HIS A 56 -11.30 -19.97 -2.47
C HIS A 56 -12.32 -19.45 -3.50
N LEU A 57 -11.94 -18.44 -4.29
CA LEU A 57 -12.79 -17.89 -5.34
C LEU A 57 -13.20 -18.97 -6.35
N LYS A 58 -12.25 -19.78 -6.80
CA LYS A 58 -12.49 -20.87 -7.74
C LYS A 58 -13.51 -21.86 -7.19
N VAL A 59 -13.35 -22.34 -5.96
CA VAL A 59 -14.27 -23.29 -5.33
C VAL A 59 -15.66 -22.68 -5.17
N VAL A 60 -15.77 -21.45 -4.68
CA VAL A 60 -17.05 -20.77 -4.49
C VAL A 60 -17.80 -20.60 -5.81
N ARG A 61 -17.09 -20.27 -6.90
CA ARG A 61 -17.67 -20.12 -8.23
C ARG A 61 -18.03 -21.47 -8.85
N ASP A 62 -17.07 -22.38 -8.95
CA ASP A 62 -17.20 -23.65 -9.68
C ASP A 62 -18.20 -24.59 -8.98
N LYS A 63 -18.37 -24.50 -7.65
CA LYS A 63 -19.39 -25.25 -6.89
C LYS A 63 -20.67 -24.46 -6.64
N ASN A 64 -20.81 -23.28 -7.24
CA ASN A 64 -21.97 -22.40 -7.09
C ASN A 64 -22.35 -22.10 -5.63
N LEU A 65 -21.36 -22.01 -4.71
CA LEU A 65 -21.60 -21.79 -3.29
C LEU A 65 -22.20 -20.40 -3.01
N SER A 66 -22.63 -20.18 -1.76
CA SER A 66 -23.24 -18.92 -1.33
C SER A 66 -22.34 -17.71 -1.61
N GLY A 67 -22.94 -16.62 -2.13
CA GLY A 67 -22.25 -15.36 -2.36
C GLY A 67 -21.74 -14.68 -1.08
N ASN A 68 -22.23 -15.10 0.10
CA ASN A 68 -21.70 -14.63 1.38
C ASN A 68 -20.22 -15.00 1.55
N LEU A 69 -19.77 -16.11 0.94
CA LEU A 69 -18.37 -16.54 0.97
C LEU A 69 -17.46 -15.60 0.16
N LEU A 70 -17.99 -14.81 -0.77
CA LEU A 70 -17.24 -13.78 -1.51
C LEU A 70 -17.14 -12.45 -0.75
N ASN A 71 -17.84 -12.34 0.38
CA ASN A 71 -17.98 -11.13 1.17
C ASN A 71 -17.74 -11.41 2.67
N ARG A 72 -16.95 -12.44 2.96
CA ARG A 72 -16.57 -12.81 4.33
C ARG A 72 -15.37 -11.94 4.75
N TYR A 73 -15.67 -10.67 5.01
CA TYR A 73 -14.64 -9.69 5.30
C TYR A 73 -13.92 -10.00 6.62
N ALA A 74 -12.61 -9.77 6.64
CA ALA A 74 -11.78 -9.93 7.82
C ALA A 74 -12.24 -9.03 8.98
N PRO A 75 -11.95 -9.40 10.24
CA PRO A 75 -12.24 -8.59 11.42
C PRO A 75 -11.76 -7.14 11.30
N VAL A 76 -12.47 -6.23 11.97
CA VAL A 76 -12.27 -4.78 11.87
C VAL A 76 -10.86 -4.34 12.26
N GLU A 77 -10.18 -5.11 13.11
CA GLU A 77 -8.82 -4.89 13.58
C GLU A 77 -7.83 -4.85 12.42
N TYR A 78 -7.95 -5.76 11.44
CA TYR A 78 -7.07 -5.78 10.28
C TYR A 78 -7.31 -4.58 9.36
N TRP A 79 -8.57 -4.18 9.21
CA TRP A 79 -8.92 -2.99 8.44
C TRP A 79 -8.39 -1.71 9.08
N LYS A 80 -8.45 -1.60 10.42
CA LYS A 80 -7.84 -0.47 11.15
C LYS A 80 -6.34 -0.39 10.87
N LYS A 81 -5.62 -1.51 10.90
CA LYS A 81 -4.19 -1.54 10.56
C LYS A 81 -3.94 -1.14 9.10
N TYR A 82 -4.73 -1.67 8.17
CA TYR A 82 -4.63 -1.32 6.75
C TYR A 82 -4.84 0.17 6.48
N PHE A 83 -5.89 0.77 7.03
CA PHE A 83 -6.15 2.20 6.83
C PHE A 83 -5.15 3.10 7.56
N ALA A 84 -4.68 2.69 8.74
CA ALA A 84 -3.60 3.40 9.42
C ALA A 84 -2.32 3.41 8.58
N TYR A 85 -1.98 2.26 7.97
CA TYR A 85 -0.85 2.15 7.05
C TYR A 85 -1.00 3.08 5.84
N LEU A 86 -2.15 3.06 5.15
CA LEU A 86 -2.40 3.95 4.01
C LEU A 86 -2.29 5.43 4.36
N GLN A 87 -2.80 5.84 5.53
CA GLN A 87 -2.68 7.21 6.00
C GLN A 87 -1.23 7.61 6.27
N HIS A 88 -0.43 6.71 6.83
CA HIS A 88 0.99 6.94 7.07
C HIS A 88 1.73 7.13 5.74
N THR A 89 1.55 6.19 4.80
CA THR A 89 2.22 6.24 3.50
C THR A 89 1.83 7.48 2.68
N ALA A 90 0.57 7.92 2.76
CA ALA A 90 0.11 9.13 2.08
C ALA A 90 0.78 10.40 2.65
N LYS A 91 0.89 10.51 3.97
CA LYS A 91 1.57 11.63 4.63
C LYS A 91 3.05 11.67 4.29
N GLU A 92 3.71 10.52 4.31
CA GLU A 92 5.12 10.38 3.93
C GLU A 92 5.36 10.80 2.47
N HIS A 93 4.49 10.40 1.56
CA HIS A 93 4.58 10.78 0.15
C HIS A 93 4.48 12.30 -0.03
N ILE A 94 3.45 12.93 0.55
CA ILE A 94 3.25 14.39 0.50
C ILE A 94 4.46 15.12 1.08
N MET A 95 4.99 14.63 2.21
CA MET A 95 6.15 15.24 2.86
C MET A 95 7.41 15.11 2.01
N ARG A 96 7.63 13.95 1.39
CA ARG A 96 8.75 13.69 0.48
C ARG A 96 8.70 14.60 -0.75
N GLU A 97 7.53 14.76 -1.37
CA GLU A 97 7.34 15.65 -2.51
C GLU A 97 7.62 17.11 -2.14
N LYS A 98 7.13 17.57 -0.98
CA LYS A 98 7.42 18.91 -0.47
C LYS A 98 8.90 19.14 -0.26
N TRP A 99 9.60 18.21 0.39
CA TRP A 99 11.05 18.33 0.61
C TRP A 99 11.84 18.27 -0.69
N GLN A 100 11.44 17.43 -1.65
CA GLN A 100 12.09 17.38 -2.95
C GLN A 100 11.96 18.72 -3.69
N ALA A 101 10.79 19.36 -3.62
CA ALA A 101 10.58 20.68 -4.21
C ALA A 101 11.45 21.76 -3.56
N VAL A 102 11.55 21.77 -2.22
CA VAL A 102 12.43 22.70 -1.48
C VAL A 102 13.89 22.47 -1.85
N TYR A 103 14.35 21.21 -1.85
CA TYR A 103 15.72 20.86 -2.19
C TYR A 103 16.09 21.28 -3.62
N ASN A 104 15.23 20.97 -4.60
CA ASN A 104 15.44 21.38 -5.99
C ASN A 104 15.50 22.91 -6.14
N LYS A 105 14.66 23.66 -5.41
CA LYS A 105 14.70 25.13 -5.39
C LYS A 105 16.01 25.65 -4.82
N LEU A 106 16.47 25.08 -3.69
CA LEU A 106 17.75 25.46 -3.08
C LEU A 106 18.94 25.21 -4.01
N LEU A 107 18.97 24.05 -4.68
CA LEU A 107 19.99 23.75 -5.68
C LEU A 107 19.97 24.73 -6.85
N TYR A 108 18.79 25.05 -7.40
CA TYR A 108 18.63 26.02 -8.49
C TYR A 108 19.06 27.44 -8.09
N THR A 109 18.73 27.88 -6.87
CA THR A 109 19.18 29.19 -6.38
C THR A 109 20.69 29.23 -6.12
N LYS A 110 21.29 28.10 -5.72
CA LYS A 110 22.73 27.99 -5.50
C LYS A 110 23.51 28.00 -6.83
N SER A 111 23.00 27.35 -7.88
CA SER A 111 23.61 27.41 -9.22
C SER A 111 23.56 28.83 -9.80
N LYS A 112 22.43 29.54 -9.65
CA LYS A 112 22.32 30.95 -10.10
C LYS A 112 23.14 31.95 -9.26
N GLY A 113 23.49 31.60 -8.03
CA GLY A 113 24.31 32.43 -7.14
C GLY A 113 25.82 32.35 -7.41
N PHE A 114 26.26 31.45 -8.30
CA PHE A 114 27.67 31.25 -8.65
C PHE A 114 28.07 31.90 -10.00
N ASP A 115 27.09 32.28 -10.84
CA ASP A 115 27.34 32.90 -12.16
C ASP A 115 27.51 34.44 -12.10
N ASN A 116 27.66 35.05 -10.92
CA ASN A 116 27.72 36.52 -10.75
C ASN A 116 28.89 37.00 -9.87
N LYS A 117 30.01 36.29 -9.88
CA LYS A 117 31.29 36.81 -9.38
C LYS A 117 32.39 36.27 -10.27
N ASP A 118 32.81 37.11 -11.22
CA ASP A 118 34.20 37.51 -11.45
C ASP A 118 34.30 38.08 -12.88
N ASP A 119 34.10 39.41 -13.00
CA ASP A 119 34.64 40.24 -14.09
C ASP A 119 34.61 41.73 -13.66
N GLU A 120 35.05 42.01 -12.43
CA GLU A 120 35.51 43.34 -12.03
C GLU A 120 36.91 43.20 -11.44
N CYS A 121 37.90 43.14 -12.33
CA CYS A 121 39.24 43.64 -12.04
C CYS A 121 39.55 44.74 -13.06
N LEU A 122 39.09 45.96 -12.76
CA LEU A 122 39.68 47.20 -13.25
C LEU A 122 40.86 47.56 -12.34
N VAL A 123 42.06 47.36 -12.84
CA VAL A 123 43.30 48.10 -12.49
C VAL A 123 44.29 47.76 -13.60
N GLY A 124 44.90 48.68 -14.34
CA GLY A 124 44.98 50.13 -14.36
C GLY A 124 46.02 50.46 -15.44
#